data_AF-A0A0J8RKP0-F1
#
_entry.id   AF-A0A0J8RKP0-F1
#
_cell.length_a   1.000
_cell.length_b   1.000
_cell.length_c   1.000
_cell.angle_alpha   90.00
_cell.angle_beta   90.00
_cell.angle_gamma   90.00
#
_symmetry.space_group_name_H-M   'P 1'
#
loop_
_entity.id
_entity.type
_entity.pdbx_description
1 polymer ?
#
loop_
_entity_poly.entity_id
_entity_poly.type
_entity_poly.pdbx_seq_one_letter_code
_entity_poly.pdbx_strand_id
1 'polypeptide(L)'
;MTITVGVLALQGAFIEHLKLLQEAAKRLAASVPQSWNFVEVRTPSQLESCDALIIPGGESTAIALVAARSNLLEPLREFVKIRRKPTWGTCAGLILLAESANRTKQGGQELIGGLDVRVNRNHFGRQTESFQASLDLPFLSSLDDIELPQPFQGVFIRAPVVEKILTCGDSIQAEKQRKDGTVIAPSRHPESVVAQGAMSDHVDVLAKLPGRAARLADRGVDVTTDSDAGDIVAVRQGNVFGTSFHPELTEDPRIHMWWLRQVKNAVEQTRIMEAQT
;
A
#
# COMPACT_ATOMS: atom_id res chain seq x y z
N MET A 1 -9.04 -22.09 -12.01
CA MET A 1 -8.54 -22.15 -10.62
C MET A 1 -8.97 -20.89 -9.89
N THR A 2 -9.18 -20.92 -8.58
CA THR A 2 -9.65 -19.76 -7.80
C THR A 2 -8.46 -19.07 -7.12
N ILE A 3 -8.39 -17.74 -7.19
CA ILE A 3 -7.42 -16.91 -6.45
C ILE A 3 -8.17 -16.27 -5.29
N THR A 4 -7.63 -16.40 -4.07
CA THR A 4 -8.23 -15.83 -2.86
C THR A 4 -7.53 -14.53 -2.49
N VAL A 5 -8.28 -13.44 -2.48
CA VAL A 5 -7.81 -12.12 -2.06
C VAL A 5 -8.43 -11.79 -0.71
N GLY A 6 -7.57 -11.58 0.28
CA GLY A 6 -7.97 -11.14 1.61
C GLY A 6 -8.03 -9.63 1.73
N VAL A 7 -8.98 -9.12 2.51
CA VAL A 7 -8.98 -7.73 2.99
C VAL A 7 -8.92 -7.75 4.51
N LEU A 8 -7.93 -7.07 5.10
CA LEU A 8 -7.74 -7.03 6.53
C LEU A 8 -8.92 -6.30 7.20
N ALA A 9 -9.70 -7.03 7.99
CA ALA A 9 -10.97 -6.57 8.55
C ALA A 9 -10.91 -6.39 10.08
N LEU A 10 -9.78 -5.87 10.58
CA LEU A 10 -9.60 -5.55 12.00
C LEU A 10 -10.19 -4.17 12.35
N GLN A 11 -9.99 -3.20 11.47
CA GLN A 11 -10.49 -1.83 11.54
C GLN A 11 -10.36 -1.21 10.14
N GLY A 12 -11.22 -0.25 9.81
CA GLY A 12 -11.07 0.55 8.58
C GLY A 12 -12.13 0.28 7.53
N ALA A 13 -11.91 0.81 6.32
CA ALA A 13 -12.83 0.78 5.18
C ALA A 13 -12.73 -0.53 4.36
N PHE A 14 -12.80 -1.68 5.03
CA PHE A 14 -12.65 -3.00 4.37
C PHE A 14 -13.87 -3.37 3.51
N ILE A 15 -15.07 -2.93 3.87
CA ILE A 15 -16.31 -3.24 3.14
C ILE A 15 -16.30 -2.55 1.77
N GLU A 16 -15.86 -1.31 1.72
CA GLU A 16 -15.71 -0.49 0.52
C GLU A 16 -14.72 -1.16 -0.46
N HIS A 17 -13.58 -1.64 0.06
CA HIS A 17 -12.63 -2.42 -0.73
C HIS A 17 -13.26 -3.69 -1.30
N LEU A 18 -14.00 -4.47 -0.51
CA LEU A 18 -14.64 -5.70 -0.97
C LEU A 18 -15.66 -5.43 -2.10
N LYS A 19 -16.46 -4.37 -1.97
CA LYS A 19 -17.42 -3.96 -3.01
C LYS A 19 -16.73 -3.65 -4.33
N LEU A 20 -15.67 -2.83 -4.31
CA LEU A 20 -14.93 -2.48 -5.52
C LEU A 20 -14.14 -3.66 -6.10
N LEU A 21 -13.66 -4.60 -5.28
CA LEU A 21 -13.03 -5.82 -5.76
C LEU A 21 -14.02 -6.71 -6.52
N GLN A 22 -15.24 -6.85 -6.02
CA GLN A 22 -16.30 -7.60 -6.70
C GLN A 22 -16.65 -6.94 -8.04
N GLU A 23 -16.77 -5.62 -8.07
CA GLU A 23 -17.02 -4.87 -9.29
C GLU A 23 -15.85 -4.97 -10.29
N ALA A 24 -14.62 -4.84 -9.81
CA ALA A 24 -13.41 -5.02 -10.60
C ALA A 24 -13.33 -6.43 -11.21
N ALA A 25 -13.63 -7.47 -10.43
CA ALA A 25 -13.64 -8.85 -10.91
C ALA A 25 -14.71 -9.08 -11.99
N LYS A 26 -15.91 -8.52 -11.84
CA LYS A 26 -16.97 -8.59 -12.86
C LYS A 26 -16.55 -7.95 -14.17
N ARG A 27 -15.93 -6.77 -14.11
CA ARG A 27 -15.43 -6.07 -15.31
C ARG A 27 -14.26 -6.81 -15.96
N LEU A 28 -13.36 -7.37 -15.14
CA LEU A 28 -12.25 -8.18 -15.63
C LEU A 28 -12.69 -9.53 -16.19
N ALA A 29 -13.83 -10.08 -15.78
CA ALA A 29 -14.29 -11.38 -16.25
C ALA A 29 -14.43 -11.44 -17.78
N ALA A 30 -14.68 -10.30 -18.44
CA ALA A 30 -14.74 -10.20 -19.89
C ALA A 30 -13.37 -10.34 -20.56
N SER A 31 -12.31 -9.76 -19.98
CA SER A 31 -10.96 -9.75 -20.58
C SER A 31 -10.06 -10.87 -20.04
N VAL A 32 -10.27 -11.31 -18.80
CA VAL A 32 -9.42 -12.26 -18.07
C VAL A 32 -10.30 -13.26 -17.32
N PRO A 33 -10.58 -14.45 -17.89
CA PRO A 33 -11.39 -15.46 -17.23
C PRO A 33 -10.62 -16.05 -16.04
N GLN A 34 -10.94 -15.58 -14.83
CA GLN A 34 -10.32 -15.99 -13.59
C GLN A 34 -11.38 -16.04 -12.48
N SER A 35 -11.36 -17.11 -11.68
CA SER A 35 -12.25 -17.23 -10.52
C SER A 35 -11.62 -16.49 -9.34
N TRP A 36 -12.38 -15.59 -8.73
CA TRP A 36 -11.94 -14.75 -7.63
C TRP A 36 -12.76 -15.05 -6.38
N ASN A 37 -12.09 -15.22 -5.25
CA ASN A 37 -12.72 -15.31 -3.94
C ASN A 37 -12.22 -14.15 -3.08
N PHE A 38 -13.14 -13.41 -2.45
CA PHE A 38 -12.81 -12.26 -1.61
C PHE A 38 -13.20 -12.56 -0.17
N VAL A 39 -12.23 -12.51 0.75
CA VAL A 39 -12.42 -12.91 2.15
C VAL A 39 -12.01 -11.80 3.11
N GLU A 40 -12.74 -11.69 4.21
CA GLU A 40 -12.37 -10.83 5.33
C GLU A 40 -11.34 -11.56 6.21
N VAL A 41 -10.20 -10.92 6.43
CA VAL A 41 -9.11 -11.48 7.22
C VAL A 41 -9.11 -10.84 8.60
N ARG A 42 -9.43 -11.65 9.62
CA ARG A 42 -9.37 -11.30 11.04
C ARG A 42 -8.48 -12.24 11.85
N THR A 43 -8.21 -13.44 11.33
CA THR A 43 -7.42 -14.48 12.01
C THR A 43 -6.23 -14.95 11.16
N PRO A 44 -5.19 -15.54 11.77
CA PRO A 44 -4.05 -16.08 11.06
C PRO A 44 -4.42 -17.16 10.04
N SER A 45 -5.34 -18.07 10.39
CA SER A 45 -5.78 -19.13 9.47
C SER A 45 -6.48 -18.59 8.22
N GLN A 46 -7.20 -17.47 8.34
CA GLN A 46 -7.77 -16.80 7.18
C GLN A 46 -6.67 -16.20 6.29
N LEU A 47 -5.66 -15.58 6.90
CA LEU A 47 -4.52 -15.01 6.16
C LEU A 47 -3.74 -16.08 5.38
N GLU A 48 -3.53 -17.25 5.97
CA GLU A 48 -2.83 -18.36 5.31
C GLU A 48 -3.52 -18.84 4.03
N SER A 49 -4.86 -18.83 4.02
CA SER A 49 -5.67 -19.21 2.85
C SER A 49 -5.64 -18.18 1.71
N CYS A 50 -5.10 -16.99 1.95
CA CYS A 50 -5.07 -15.91 0.97
C CYS A 50 -3.83 -16.00 0.06
N ASP A 51 -4.04 -15.77 -1.23
CA ASP A 51 -2.96 -15.58 -2.20
C ASP A 51 -2.46 -14.13 -2.20
N ALA A 52 -3.36 -13.17 -1.94
CA ALA A 52 -3.04 -11.75 -1.87
C ALA A 52 -3.79 -11.05 -0.73
N LEU A 53 -3.30 -9.88 -0.32
CA LEU A 53 -3.84 -9.14 0.82
C LEU A 53 -3.99 -7.64 0.54
N ILE A 54 -5.10 -7.06 0.97
CA ILE A 54 -5.30 -5.61 1.08
C ILE A 54 -5.33 -5.20 2.54
N ILE A 55 -4.54 -4.20 2.89
CA ILE A 55 -4.56 -3.53 4.19
C ILE A 55 -5.25 -2.17 3.98
N PRO A 56 -6.51 -2.02 4.45
CA PRO A 56 -7.33 -0.86 4.11
C PRO A 56 -6.90 0.40 4.87
N GLY A 57 -7.48 1.52 4.47
CA GLY A 57 -7.42 2.79 5.18
C GLY A 57 -8.15 2.74 6.53
N GLY A 58 -7.73 3.61 7.46
CA GLY A 58 -8.26 3.62 8.82
C GLY A 58 -7.35 4.37 9.79
N GLU A 59 -7.24 3.86 11.02
CA GLU A 59 -6.30 4.36 12.03
C GLU A 59 -5.18 3.33 12.21
N SER A 60 -3.99 3.66 11.71
CA SER A 60 -2.87 2.71 11.63
C SER A 60 -2.40 2.22 13.01
N THR A 61 -2.50 3.05 14.06
CA THR A 61 -2.13 2.63 15.43
C THR A 61 -3.13 1.60 15.98
N ALA A 62 -4.43 1.77 15.73
CA ALA A 62 -5.46 0.82 16.12
C ALA A 62 -5.33 -0.49 15.36
N ILE A 63 -5.09 -0.45 14.04
CA ILE A 63 -4.86 -1.65 13.23
C ILE A 63 -3.65 -2.43 13.79
N ALA A 64 -2.52 -1.75 14.04
CA ALA A 64 -1.34 -2.40 14.61
C ALA A 64 -1.61 -3.01 16.00
N LEU A 65 -2.28 -2.27 16.89
CA LEU A 65 -2.61 -2.74 18.24
C LEU A 65 -3.54 -3.96 18.22
N VAL A 66 -4.57 -3.94 17.38
CA VAL A 66 -5.51 -5.07 17.25
C VAL A 66 -4.81 -6.26 16.60
N ALA A 67 -3.94 -6.04 15.60
CA ALA A 67 -3.15 -7.10 14.97
C ALA A 67 -2.18 -7.75 15.97
N ALA A 68 -1.50 -6.96 16.81
CA ALA A 68 -0.63 -7.49 17.87
C ALA A 68 -1.43 -8.30 18.90
N ARG A 69 -2.55 -7.77 19.40
CA ARG A 69 -3.42 -8.47 20.36
C ARG A 69 -4.06 -9.74 19.82
N SER A 70 -4.24 -9.83 18.50
CA SER A 70 -4.82 -10.98 17.82
C SER A 70 -3.77 -11.97 17.30
N ASN A 71 -2.48 -11.78 17.66
CA ASN A 71 -1.34 -12.57 17.16
C ASN A 71 -1.24 -12.62 15.61
N LEU A 72 -1.75 -11.58 14.94
CA LEU A 72 -1.78 -11.51 13.48
C LEU A 72 -0.58 -10.75 12.91
N LEU A 73 0.10 -9.95 13.74
CA LEU A 73 1.19 -9.09 13.29
C LEU A 73 2.38 -9.89 12.73
N GLU A 74 2.76 -10.99 13.38
CA GLU A 74 3.85 -11.84 12.91
C GLU A 74 3.51 -12.59 11.62
N PRO A 75 2.33 -13.23 11.49
CA PRO A 75 1.86 -13.76 10.23
C PRO A 75 1.82 -12.73 9.08
N LEU A 76 1.44 -11.48 9.36
CA LEU A 76 1.45 -10.41 8.36
C LEU A 76 2.88 -10.08 7.89
N ARG A 77 3.83 -9.99 8.82
CA ARG A 77 5.25 -9.78 8.50
C ARG A 77 5.79 -10.92 7.64
N GLU A 78 5.45 -12.16 7.96
CA GLU A 78 5.83 -13.32 7.15
C GLU A 78 5.19 -13.26 5.75
N PHE A 79 3.90 -12.97 5.66
CA PHE A 79 3.17 -12.86 4.39
C PHE A 79 3.82 -11.85 3.44
N VAL A 80 4.19 -10.69 3.97
CA VAL A 80 4.74 -9.57 3.18
C VAL A 80 6.25 -9.70 2.96
N LYS A 81 7.06 -9.89 4.01
CA LYS A 81 8.54 -9.83 3.91
C LYS A 81 9.15 -11.16 3.51
N ILE A 82 8.58 -12.28 3.96
CA ILE A 82 9.16 -13.63 3.74
C ILE A 82 8.54 -14.26 2.50
N ARG A 83 7.21 -14.40 2.45
CA ARG A 83 6.52 -15.03 1.32
C ARG A 83 6.37 -14.11 0.11
N ARG A 84 6.55 -12.79 0.30
CA ARG A 84 6.47 -11.75 -0.76
C ARG A 84 5.18 -11.86 -1.59
N LYS A 85 4.08 -12.25 -0.95
CA LYS A 85 2.76 -12.36 -1.60
C LYS A 85 2.23 -10.96 -1.95
N PRO A 86 1.46 -10.82 -3.04
CA PRO A 86 0.88 -9.55 -3.46
C PRO A 86 0.14 -8.86 -2.32
N THR A 87 0.60 -7.67 -1.96
CA THR A 87 0.04 -6.92 -0.84
C THR A 87 -0.19 -5.47 -1.23
N TRP A 88 -1.36 -4.93 -0.91
CA TRP A 88 -1.69 -3.55 -1.17
C TRP A 88 -2.12 -2.81 0.10
N GLY A 89 -1.43 -1.75 0.45
CA GLY A 89 -1.81 -0.86 1.55
C GLY A 89 -2.39 0.46 1.08
N THR A 90 -3.58 0.83 1.56
CA THR A 90 -4.18 2.16 1.34
C THR A 90 -4.13 3.00 2.60
N CYS A 91 -3.67 4.25 2.51
CA CYS A 91 -3.54 5.21 3.61
C CYS A 91 -2.88 4.63 4.87
N ALA A 92 -3.67 4.13 5.84
CA ALA A 92 -3.16 3.45 7.03
C ALA A 92 -2.34 2.19 6.69
N GLY A 93 -2.75 1.44 5.67
CA GLY A 93 -2.00 0.29 5.17
C GLY A 93 -0.63 0.67 4.61
N LEU A 94 -0.52 1.79 3.88
CA LEU A 94 0.77 2.31 3.41
C LEU A 94 1.71 2.61 4.59
N ILE A 95 1.19 3.22 5.67
CA ILE A 95 1.99 3.48 6.88
C ILE A 95 2.51 2.18 7.49
N LEU A 96 1.68 1.14 7.55
CA LEU A 96 2.06 -0.15 8.15
C LEU A 96 3.09 -0.92 7.30
N LEU A 97 3.02 -0.79 5.98
CA LEU A 97 3.95 -1.44 5.04
C LEU A 97 5.29 -0.71 4.89
N ALA A 98 5.38 0.54 5.35
CA ALA A 98 6.62 1.31 5.32
C ALA A 98 7.68 0.71 6.26
N GLU A 99 8.93 0.74 5.85
CA GLU A 99 10.06 0.33 6.69
C GLU A 99 10.33 1.36 7.79
N SER A 100 10.03 2.65 7.58
CA SER A 100 10.05 3.65 8.66
C SER A 100 8.89 4.64 8.63
N ALA A 101 8.44 5.06 9.81
CA ALA A 101 7.37 6.04 9.97
C ALA A 101 7.68 7.12 11.02
N ASN A 102 7.41 8.38 10.68
CA ASN A 102 7.60 9.56 11.54
C ASN A 102 6.34 9.91 12.35
N ARG A 103 6.51 10.71 13.43
CA ARG A 103 5.44 11.21 14.32
C ARG A 103 4.60 10.10 14.98
N THR A 104 5.26 9.15 15.61
CA THR A 104 4.56 8.14 16.43
C THR A 104 4.21 8.70 17.83
N LYS A 105 3.08 8.25 18.39
CA LYS A 105 2.72 8.57 19.79
C LYS A 105 3.73 7.90 20.74
N GLN A 106 3.88 8.44 21.95
CA GLN A 106 4.67 7.77 23.00
C GLN A 106 4.15 6.34 23.21
N GLY A 107 5.04 5.36 23.06
CA GLY A 107 4.70 3.92 23.02
C GLY A 107 5.14 3.22 21.74
N GLY A 108 5.47 3.97 20.68
CA GLY A 108 5.83 3.40 19.37
C GLY A 108 4.63 2.74 18.67
N GLN A 109 4.72 2.55 17.37
CA GLN A 109 3.73 1.79 16.60
C GLN A 109 4.45 0.68 15.88
N GLU A 110 4.02 -0.56 16.08
CA GLU A 110 4.60 -1.67 15.34
C GLU A 110 4.25 -1.58 13.85
N LEU A 111 5.29 -1.74 13.02
CA LEU A 111 5.18 -1.76 11.57
C LEU A 111 5.33 -3.18 11.04
N ILE A 112 4.75 -3.43 9.88
CA ILE A 112 4.87 -4.69 9.13
C ILE A 112 6.15 -4.62 8.28
N GLY A 113 6.36 -3.50 7.58
CA GLY A 113 7.43 -3.35 6.60
C GLY A 113 7.11 -4.06 5.28
N GLY A 114 8.03 -4.00 4.32
CA GLY A 114 7.87 -4.58 2.98
C GLY A 114 7.97 -3.57 1.83
N LEU A 115 7.85 -2.26 2.14
CA LEU A 115 8.22 -1.15 1.28
C LEU A 115 9.39 -0.39 1.92
N ASP A 116 10.50 -0.28 1.20
CA ASP A 116 11.70 0.45 1.61
C ASP A 116 11.50 1.96 1.44
N VAL A 117 10.54 2.48 2.19
CA VAL A 117 10.13 3.88 2.18
C VAL A 117 9.97 4.39 3.59
N ARG A 118 10.25 5.67 3.75
CA ARG A 118 9.87 6.44 4.92
C ARG A 118 8.56 7.16 4.66
N VAL A 119 7.61 6.96 5.57
CA VAL A 119 6.30 7.62 5.52
C VAL A 119 6.16 8.65 6.64
N ASN A 120 5.70 9.85 6.27
CA ASN A 120 5.33 10.88 7.23
C ASN A 120 3.82 10.86 7.49
N ARG A 121 3.42 10.60 8.74
CA ARG A 121 2.01 10.54 9.16
C ARG A 121 1.39 11.93 9.18
N ASN A 122 0.19 12.05 8.61
CA ASN A 122 -0.60 13.29 8.61
C ASN A 122 0.21 14.49 8.07
N HIS A 123 1.00 14.28 7.00
CA HIS A 123 1.81 15.34 6.40
C HIS A 123 0.94 16.54 5.99
N PHE A 124 -0.26 16.25 5.49
CA PHE A 124 -1.20 17.25 4.98
C PHE A 124 -2.00 18.02 6.03
N GLY A 125 -1.88 17.67 7.33
CA GLY A 125 -2.38 18.45 8.48
C GLY A 125 -3.56 17.84 9.27
N ARG A 126 -4.45 18.67 9.85
CA ARG A 126 -5.52 18.25 10.81
C ARG A 126 -6.77 17.71 10.09
N GLN A 127 -7.71 17.11 10.85
CA GLN A 127 -8.96 16.47 10.35
C GLN A 127 -9.81 17.31 9.37
N THR A 128 -9.62 18.63 9.33
CA THR A 128 -10.31 19.58 8.44
C THR A 128 -9.71 19.74 7.03
N GLU A 129 -8.61 19.04 6.72
CA GLU A 129 -7.88 19.17 5.45
C GLU A 129 -8.02 17.92 4.56
N SER A 130 -9.19 17.26 4.57
CA SER A 130 -9.53 16.29 3.54
C SER A 130 -9.75 16.99 2.21
N PHE A 131 -9.12 16.52 1.14
CA PHE A 131 -9.29 17.07 -0.19
C PHE A 131 -9.38 15.96 -1.24
N GLN A 132 -9.92 16.30 -2.40
CA GLN A 132 -9.91 15.45 -3.58
C GLN A 132 -8.95 16.07 -4.59
N ALA A 133 -8.18 15.25 -5.29
CA ALA A 133 -7.28 15.71 -6.33
C ALA A 133 -7.32 14.77 -7.53
N SER A 134 -7.31 15.38 -8.71
CA SER A 134 -7.08 14.69 -9.98
C SER A 134 -5.65 14.15 -10.02
N LEU A 135 -5.52 12.83 -10.04
CA LEU A 135 -4.24 12.13 -10.15
C LEU A 135 -4.05 11.61 -11.57
N ASP A 136 -2.88 11.89 -12.11
CA ASP A 136 -2.37 11.18 -13.26
C ASP A 136 -1.76 9.87 -12.80
N LEU A 137 -2.27 8.75 -13.31
CA LEU A 137 -1.85 7.40 -12.95
C LEU A 137 -1.42 6.67 -14.23
N PRO A 138 -0.17 6.86 -14.70
CA PRO A 138 0.30 6.30 -15.96
C PRO A 138 0.22 4.77 -15.99
N PHE A 139 0.33 4.09 -14.85
CA PHE A 139 0.23 2.63 -14.76
C PHE A 139 -1.17 2.08 -15.05
N LEU A 140 -2.21 2.92 -15.07
CA LEU A 140 -3.56 2.52 -15.44
C LEU A 140 -3.79 2.51 -16.96
N SER A 141 -2.90 3.15 -17.75
CA SER A 141 -3.03 3.14 -19.22
C SER A 141 -2.96 1.74 -19.80
N SER A 142 -2.24 0.81 -19.16
CA SER A 142 -2.18 -0.61 -19.56
C SER A 142 -3.52 -1.36 -19.44
N LEU A 143 -4.60 -0.69 -19.03
CA LEU A 143 -5.97 -1.20 -19.05
C LEU A 143 -6.72 -0.80 -20.34
N ASP A 144 -6.00 -0.56 -21.45
CA ASP A 144 -6.45 -0.06 -22.78
C ASP A 144 -7.81 -0.57 -23.30
N ASP A 145 -8.33 -1.67 -22.76
CA ASP A 145 -9.64 -2.24 -23.07
C ASP A 145 -10.86 -1.46 -22.51
N ILE A 146 -10.66 -0.41 -21.68
CA ILE A 146 -11.77 0.25 -20.98
C ILE A 146 -11.68 1.78 -21.05
N GLU A 147 -12.60 2.39 -21.80
CA GLU A 147 -12.84 3.84 -21.81
C GLU A 147 -13.33 4.31 -20.43
N LEU A 148 -12.40 4.71 -19.58
CA LEU A 148 -12.71 5.28 -18.28
C LEU A 148 -12.09 6.68 -18.16
N PRO A 149 -12.82 7.64 -17.55
CA PRO A 149 -12.43 9.05 -17.57
C PRO A 149 -11.08 9.24 -16.88
N GLN A 150 -10.08 9.73 -17.60
CA GLN A 150 -8.87 10.28 -16.99
C GLN A 150 -9.08 11.78 -16.75
N PRO A 151 -8.63 12.35 -15.62
CA PRO A 151 -7.77 11.77 -14.56
C PRO A 151 -8.53 11.00 -13.46
N PHE A 152 -7.83 10.16 -12.68
CA PHE A 152 -8.41 9.45 -11.53
C PHE A 152 -8.64 10.41 -10.36
N GLN A 153 -9.81 10.37 -9.73
CA GLN A 153 -10.09 11.23 -8.57
C GLN A 153 -9.60 10.56 -7.27
N GLY A 154 -8.47 11.04 -6.74
CA GLY A 154 -7.93 10.56 -5.46
C GLY A 154 -8.56 11.28 -4.27
N VAL A 155 -9.09 10.52 -3.31
CA VAL A 155 -9.62 11.05 -2.03
C VAL A 155 -8.54 10.99 -0.95
N PHE A 156 -8.12 12.14 -0.44
CA PHE A 156 -7.08 12.25 0.59
C PHE A 156 -7.70 12.66 1.92
N ILE A 157 -7.72 11.76 2.90
CA ILE A 157 -8.21 12.03 4.25
C ILE A 157 -7.08 11.80 5.25
N ARG A 158 -6.54 12.90 5.80
CA ARG A 158 -5.36 12.85 6.69
C ARG A 158 -4.21 12.00 6.09
N ALA A 159 -4.05 12.11 4.77
CA ALA A 159 -3.23 11.17 4.05
C ALA A 159 -1.75 11.26 4.46
N PRO A 160 -1.07 10.10 4.55
CA PRO A 160 0.39 10.08 4.68
C PRO A 160 1.07 10.49 3.37
N VAL A 161 2.34 10.90 3.45
CA VAL A 161 3.19 11.10 2.27
C VAL A 161 4.45 10.26 2.41
N VAL A 162 4.93 9.71 1.28
CA VAL A 162 6.25 9.08 1.21
C VAL A 162 7.30 10.18 1.14
N GLU A 163 8.04 10.36 2.23
CA GLU A 163 9.04 11.43 2.38
C GLU A 163 10.36 11.05 1.70
N LYS A 164 10.75 9.77 1.80
CA LYS A 164 12.03 9.29 1.29
C LYS A 164 11.93 7.83 0.86
N ILE A 165 12.60 7.49 -0.24
CA ILE A 165 12.87 6.10 -0.64
C ILE A 165 14.19 5.68 0.01
N LEU A 166 14.22 4.53 0.68
CA LEU A 166 15.38 3.99 1.35
C LEU A 166 16.07 3.01 0.39
N THR A 167 17.33 3.26 0.05
CA THR A 167 18.14 2.28 -0.70
C THR A 167 18.86 1.34 0.26
N CYS A 168 18.96 0.06 -0.13
CA CYS A 168 19.65 -0.98 0.62
C CYS A 168 21.15 -0.65 0.71
N GLY A 169 21.68 -0.54 1.93
CA GLY A 169 23.09 -0.24 2.21
C GLY A 169 23.29 0.81 3.31
N ASP A 170 22.85 2.05 3.08
CA ASP A 170 23.30 3.18 3.90
C ASP A 170 22.25 3.73 4.88
N SER A 171 20.96 3.41 4.69
CA SER A 171 19.87 4.12 5.39
C SER A 171 19.46 3.48 6.72
N ILE A 172 19.46 2.14 6.83
CA ILE A 172 18.92 1.44 8.01
C ILE A 172 19.82 1.66 9.26
N GLN A 173 21.13 1.77 9.07
CA GLN A 173 22.07 2.03 10.17
C GLN A 173 22.17 3.52 10.53
N ALA A 174 22.11 4.44 9.55
CA ALA A 174 22.13 5.88 9.81
C ALA A 174 20.86 6.40 10.51
N GLU A 175 19.73 5.69 10.36
CA GLU A 175 18.44 6.06 10.95
C GLU A 175 18.28 5.64 12.41
N LYS A 176 19.03 4.63 12.88
CA LYS A 176 19.12 4.32 14.32
C LYS A 176 19.63 5.50 15.15
N GLN A 177 20.31 6.48 14.52
CA GLN A 177 20.97 7.59 15.20
C GLN A 177 20.26 8.95 15.05
N ARG A 178 19.20 9.10 14.24
CA ARG A 178 18.60 10.42 13.99
C ARG A 178 17.12 10.52 14.43
N LYS A 179 16.98 11.14 15.62
CA LYS A 179 15.81 11.81 16.24
C LYS A 179 14.74 10.95 16.92
N ASP A 180 14.34 11.43 18.11
CA ASP A 180 13.17 11.03 18.89
C ASP A 180 11.89 10.97 18.02
N GLY A 181 11.24 9.80 17.94
CA GLY A 181 9.90 9.65 17.35
C GLY A 181 9.78 8.91 16.01
N THR A 182 10.88 8.42 15.44
CA THR A 182 10.90 7.53 14.26
C THR A 182 10.75 6.07 14.68
N VAL A 183 9.87 5.31 14.04
CA VAL A 183 9.76 3.85 14.25
C VAL A 183 10.18 3.12 12.98
N ILE A 184 10.96 2.05 13.16
CA ILE A 184 11.52 1.22 12.10
C ILE A 184 10.90 -0.19 12.20
N ALA A 185 10.53 -0.77 11.07
CA ALA A 185 10.03 -2.14 11.01
C ALA A 185 11.15 -3.15 11.35
N PRO A 186 10.82 -4.30 11.96
CA PRO A 186 11.83 -5.31 12.27
C PRO A 186 12.42 -5.90 10.98
N SER A 187 13.75 -6.00 10.94
CA SER A 187 14.48 -6.61 9.83
C SER A 187 14.21 -8.12 9.80
N ARG A 188 13.64 -8.61 8.69
CA ARG A 188 13.49 -10.04 8.39
C ARG A 188 13.93 -10.30 6.96
N HIS A 189 14.75 -11.33 6.79
CA HIS A 189 15.26 -11.73 5.49
C HIS A 189 14.39 -12.88 4.93
N PRO A 190 14.11 -12.89 3.61
CA PRO A 190 13.32 -13.94 2.99
C PRO A 190 14.03 -15.29 2.99
N GLU A 191 13.29 -16.37 3.26
CA GLU A 191 13.81 -17.75 3.35
C GLU A 191 13.88 -18.48 2.00
N SER A 192 13.13 -18.06 0.97
CA SER A 192 13.05 -18.77 -0.32
C SER A 192 13.73 -18.03 -1.48
N VAL A 193 14.27 -18.79 -2.44
CA VAL A 193 14.87 -18.27 -3.69
C VAL A 193 13.83 -17.46 -4.49
N VAL A 194 12.54 -17.81 -4.37
CA VAL A 194 11.40 -17.08 -4.95
C VAL A 194 11.23 -15.69 -4.35
N ALA A 195 11.38 -15.58 -3.03
CA ALA A 195 11.29 -14.32 -2.33
C ALA A 195 12.55 -13.45 -2.48
N GLN A 196 13.71 -14.07 -2.78
CA GLN A 196 14.94 -13.37 -3.15
C GLN A 196 14.90 -12.85 -4.60
N GLY A 197 14.34 -13.60 -5.56
CA GLY A 197 14.18 -13.14 -6.94
C GLY A 197 13.14 -12.03 -7.11
N ALA A 198 12.15 -11.95 -6.21
CA ALA A 198 11.17 -10.87 -6.16
C ALA A 198 11.65 -9.62 -5.38
N MET A 199 12.88 -9.63 -4.84
CA MET A 199 13.50 -8.42 -4.31
C MET A 199 13.91 -7.52 -5.47
N SER A 200 12.99 -6.66 -5.89
CA SER A 200 13.43 -5.40 -6.47
C SER A 200 14.06 -4.59 -5.35
N ASP A 201 15.38 -4.39 -5.40
CA ASP A 201 16.09 -3.44 -4.55
C ASP A 201 15.60 -2.00 -4.78
N HIS A 202 14.82 -1.78 -5.84
CA HIS A 202 14.29 -0.50 -6.25
C HIS A 202 12.79 -0.36 -5.92
N VAL A 203 12.42 0.80 -5.36
CA VAL A 203 11.02 1.23 -5.17
C VAL A 203 10.61 2.09 -6.36
N ASP A 204 9.58 1.67 -7.07
CA ASP A 204 9.00 2.38 -8.20
C ASP A 204 7.99 3.43 -7.72
N VAL A 205 8.18 4.67 -8.14
CA VAL A 205 7.20 5.74 -7.92
C VAL A 205 6.16 5.70 -9.03
N LEU A 206 4.95 5.30 -8.67
CA LEU A 206 3.85 5.12 -9.62
C LEU A 206 3.01 6.37 -9.83
N ALA A 207 2.94 7.25 -8.82
CA ALA A 207 2.23 8.52 -8.93
C ALA A 207 2.80 9.56 -7.98
N LYS A 208 2.85 10.79 -8.45
CA LYS A 208 3.16 11.98 -7.66
C LYS A 208 1.99 12.95 -7.73
N LEU A 209 1.63 13.51 -6.59
CA LEU A 209 0.75 14.66 -6.53
C LEU A 209 1.63 15.90 -6.76
N PRO A 210 1.48 16.63 -7.88
CA PRO A 210 2.27 17.84 -8.09
C PRO A 210 2.05 18.80 -6.91
N GLY A 211 3.13 19.18 -6.23
CA GLY A 211 3.06 19.81 -4.91
C GLY A 211 2.77 21.31 -4.91
N ARG A 212 2.92 22.00 -6.04
CA ARG A 212 3.04 23.46 -6.06
C ARG A 212 1.75 24.15 -5.64
N ALA A 213 1.86 25.28 -4.91
CA ALA A 213 1.05 26.49 -5.17
C ALA A 213 -0.50 26.41 -5.10
N ALA A 214 -1.12 25.22 -5.02
CA ALA A 214 -2.56 25.00 -4.95
C ALA A 214 -3.10 25.19 -3.53
N ARG A 215 -2.22 25.13 -2.51
CA ARG A 215 -2.51 25.63 -1.16
C ARG A 215 -2.15 27.11 -0.97
N LEU A 216 -1.32 27.70 -1.84
CA LEU A 216 -0.66 28.99 -1.61
C LEU A 216 -1.16 30.16 -2.48
N ALA A 217 -2.01 29.90 -3.49
CA ALA A 217 -2.73 30.97 -4.18
C ALA A 217 -3.99 31.47 -3.41
N ASP A 218 -4.39 30.80 -2.33
CA ASP A 218 -5.59 31.21 -1.56
C ASP A 218 -5.32 31.54 -0.08
N ARG A 219 -4.17 31.15 0.51
CA ARG A 219 -3.84 31.51 1.91
C ARG A 219 -2.34 31.67 2.14
N GLY A 220 -1.87 32.93 2.12
CA GLY A 220 -0.47 33.31 2.33
C GLY A 220 0.14 32.84 3.65
N VAL A 221 0.78 31.68 3.62
CA VAL A 221 1.68 31.18 4.67
C VAL A 221 2.92 30.63 3.98
N ASP A 222 4.06 31.27 4.24
CA ASP A 222 5.36 30.93 3.69
C ASP A 222 5.79 29.54 4.20
N VAL A 223 5.64 28.52 3.35
CA VAL A 223 6.08 27.15 3.62
C VAL A 223 7.33 26.91 2.79
N THR A 224 8.48 26.88 3.45
CA THR A 224 9.76 26.48 2.85
C THR A 224 9.75 24.98 2.59
N THR A 225 9.28 24.55 1.41
CA THR A 225 9.47 23.18 0.91
C THR A 225 10.39 23.21 -0.30
N ASP A 226 11.57 22.64 -0.12
CA ASP A 226 12.71 22.65 -1.03
C ASP A 226 12.57 21.66 -2.21
N SER A 227 11.38 21.46 -2.78
CA SER A 227 11.25 20.56 -3.93
C SER A 227 10.05 20.87 -4.82
N ASP A 228 10.34 21.38 -6.02
CA ASP A 228 9.45 21.46 -7.19
C ASP A 228 8.99 20.08 -7.73
N ALA A 229 9.24 18.99 -7.00
CA ALA A 229 9.12 17.61 -7.48
C ALA A 229 7.79 16.89 -7.15
N GLY A 230 6.93 17.51 -6.33
CA GLY A 230 5.63 16.94 -5.91
C GLY A 230 5.72 15.81 -4.86
N ASP A 231 4.61 15.58 -4.16
CA ASP A 231 4.50 14.58 -3.10
C ASP A 231 4.29 13.18 -3.70
N ILE A 232 5.04 12.18 -3.23
CA ILE A 232 4.87 10.81 -3.69
C ILE A 232 3.62 10.20 -3.03
N VAL A 233 2.65 9.80 -3.86
CA VAL A 233 1.33 9.35 -3.41
C VAL A 233 1.01 7.90 -3.73
N ALA A 234 1.75 7.27 -4.66
CA ALA A 234 1.69 5.84 -4.93
C ALA A 234 3.08 5.27 -5.22
N VAL A 235 3.40 4.14 -4.59
CA VAL A 235 4.69 3.44 -4.71
C VAL A 235 4.49 1.94 -4.84
N ARG A 236 5.44 1.26 -5.47
CA ARG A 236 5.48 -0.20 -5.57
C ARG A 236 6.90 -0.70 -5.37
N GLN A 237 7.05 -1.83 -4.69
CA GLN A 237 8.30 -2.57 -4.61
C GLN A 237 8.01 -4.06 -4.78
N GLY A 238 8.41 -4.62 -5.92
CA GLY A 238 8.07 -6.00 -6.30
C GLY A 238 6.55 -6.23 -6.29
N ASN A 239 6.09 -7.08 -5.39
CA ASN A 239 4.67 -7.44 -5.21
C ASN A 239 3.92 -6.57 -4.19
N VAL A 240 4.60 -5.63 -3.53
CA VAL A 240 4.00 -4.75 -2.53
C VAL A 240 3.65 -3.41 -3.18
N PHE A 241 2.40 -2.98 -3.03
CA PHE A 241 1.88 -1.73 -3.57
C PHE A 241 1.33 -0.87 -2.42
N GLY A 242 1.58 0.44 -2.48
CA GLY A 242 1.15 1.38 -1.44
C GLY A 242 0.58 2.66 -2.04
N THR A 243 -0.58 3.09 -1.55
CA THR A 243 -1.20 4.37 -1.92
C THR A 243 -1.53 5.20 -0.69
N SER A 244 -1.33 6.50 -0.79
CA SER A 244 -1.64 7.46 0.29
C SER A 244 -3.12 7.88 0.33
N PHE A 245 -3.81 7.79 -0.80
CA PHE A 245 -5.23 8.11 -0.95
C PHE A 245 -6.12 6.87 -0.78
N HIS A 246 -7.42 7.13 -0.73
CA HIS A 246 -8.48 6.15 -0.52
C HIS A 246 -9.26 5.88 -1.82
N PRO A 247 -8.78 4.98 -2.70
CA PRO A 247 -9.52 4.61 -3.90
C PRO A 247 -10.82 3.88 -3.59
N GLU A 248 -10.96 3.32 -2.39
CA GLU A 248 -12.18 2.68 -1.91
C GLU A 248 -13.34 3.65 -1.66
N LEU A 249 -13.05 4.95 -1.53
CA LEU A 249 -14.07 5.98 -1.35
C LEU A 249 -14.53 6.59 -2.69
N THR A 250 -14.11 6.00 -3.80
CA THR A 250 -14.57 6.36 -5.14
C THR A 250 -15.43 5.21 -5.70
N GLU A 251 -16.21 5.51 -6.74
CA GLU A 251 -16.95 4.49 -7.49
C GLU A 251 -16.11 3.91 -8.65
N ASP A 252 -14.79 4.18 -8.67
CA ASP A 252 -13.90 3.87 -9.77
C ASP A 252 -13.00 2.65 -9.45
N PRO A 253 -13.31 1.46 -9.98
CA PRO A 253 -12.61 0.23 -9.66
C PRO A 253 -11.28 0.07 -10.43
N ARG A 254 -10.81 1.05 -11.23
CA ARG A 254 -9.64 0.86 -12.11
C ARG A 254 -8.38 0.41 -11.38
N ILE A 255 -8.10 0.99 -10.22
CA ILE A 255 -6.91 0.61 -9.44
C ILE A 255 -7.05 -0.82 -8.92
N HIS A 256 -8.25 -1.21 -8.47
CA HIS A 256 -8.55 -2.59 -8.07
C HIS A 256 -8.42 -3.56 -9.25
N MET A 257 -8.90 -3.19 -10.44
CA MET A 257 -8.77 -3.99 -11.66
C MET A 257 -7.29 -4.18 -12.05
N TRP A 258 -6.54 -3.08 -12.09
CA TRP A 258 -5.10 -3.13 -12.34
C TRP A 258 -4.40 -4.04 -11.32
N TRP A 259 -4.72 -3.88 -10.04
CA TRP A 259 -4.11 -4.66 -8.97
C TRP A 259 -4.47 -6.14 -9.06
N LEU A 260 -5.73 -6.51 -9.36
CA LEU A 260 -6.12 -7.91 -9.60
C LEU A 260 -5.34 -8.52 -10.77
N ARG A 261 -5.10 -7.78 -11.86
CA ARG A 261 -4.21 -8.25 -12.94
C ARG A 261 -2.78 -8.51 -12.41
N GLN A 262 -2.24 -7.61 -11.57
CA GLN A 262 -0.92 -7.82 -10.94
C GLN A 262 -0.91 -9.06 -10.02
N VAL A 263 -1.96 -9.27 -9.22
CA VAL A 263 -2.11 -10.44 -8.34
C VAL A 263 -2.10 -11.72 -9.17
N LYS A 264 -2.91 -11.79 -10.24
CA LYS A 264 -2.95 -12.95 -11.12
C LYS A 264 -1.55 -13.28 -11.65
N ASN A 265 -0.87 -12.28 -12.21
CA ASN A 265 0.47 -12.47 -12.78
C ASN A 265 1.46 -12.97 -11.71
N ALA A 266 1.48 -12.36 -10.52
CA ALA A 266 2.39 -12.75 -9.45
C ALA A 266 2.12 -14.18 -8.93
N VAL A 267 0.85 -14.57 -8.80
CA VAL A 267 0.46 -15.93 -8.38
C VAL A 267 0.82 -16.96 -9.43
N GLU A 268 0.62 -16.66 -10.72
CA GLU A 268 1.02 -17.54 -11.81
C GLU A 268 2.54 -17.73 -11.85
N GLN A 269 3.32 -16.65 -11.71
CA GLN A 269 4.79 -16.73 -11.67
C GLN A 269 5.28 -17.56 -10.49
N THR A 270 4.72 -17.35 -9.30
CA THR A 270 5.07 -18.12 -8.09
C THR A 270 4.85 -19.62 -8.31
N ARG A 271 3.69 -19.99 -8.87
CA ARG A 271 3.33 -21.39 -9.12
C ARG A 271 4.19 -22.04 -10.21
N ILE A 272 4.53 -21.30 -11.27
CA ILE A 272 5.43 -21.79 -12.33
C ILE A 272 6.80 -22.13 -11.73
N MET A 273 7.32 -21.26 -10.86
CA MET A 273 8.63 -21.44 -10.24
C MET A 273 8.63 -22.57 -9.20
N GLU A 274 7.55 -22.72 -8.43
CA GLU A 274 7.33 -23.86 -7.52
C GLU A 274 7.23 -25.20 -8.27
N ALA A 275 6.62 -25.22 -9.46
CA ALA A 275 6.53 -26.43 -10.28
C ALA A 275 7.86 -26.84 -10.95
N GLN A 276 8.85 -25.95 -10.98
CA GLN A 276 10.19 -26.17 -11.55
C GLN A 276 11.25 -26.56 -10.50
N THR A 277 10.89 -26.51 -9.21
CA THR A 277 11.77 -26.81 -8.07
C THR A 277 11.43 -28.18 -7.49
#